data_AF-A0A497QFR4-F1
#
_entry.id   AF-A0A497QFR4-F1
#
_cell.length_a   1.000
_cell.length_b   1.000
_cell.length_c   1.000
_cell.angle_alpha   90.00
_cell.angle_beta   90.00
_cell.angle_gamma   90.00
#
_symmetry.space_group_name_H-M   'P 1'
#
loop_
_entity.id
_entity.type
_entity.pdbx_description
1 polymer ?
#
loop_
_entity_poly.entity_id
_entity_poly.type
_entity_poly.pdbx_seq_one_letter_code
_entity_poly.pdbx_strand_id
1 'polypeptide(L)'
;MDASEKKQIWRDSLLAMKNSLLGTYELTTTVYEQEKFLRCWNPDGPDYLVFSDYRRNEGRRRIQDVMEVIDDALERLDRCDTREASRIFLQTMKQVARFSRLARLIEDTRESFGRT
;
A
#
# COMPACT_ATOMS: atom_id res chain seq x y z
N MET A 1 9.13 -26.47 15.84
CA MET A 1 8.23 -25.33 15.60
C MET A 1 6.81 -25.77 15.81
N ASP A 2 6.20 -25.25 16.87
CA ASP A 2 4.82 -25.54 17.25
C ASP A 2 3.83 -24.94 16.24
N ALA A 3 2.65 -25.54 16.14
CA ALA A 3 1.55 -25.07 15.29
C ALA A 3 1.10 -23.64 15.66
N SER A 4 1.16 -23.30 16.95
CA SER A 4 0.90 -21.95 17.48
C SER A 4 1.95 -20.94 17.01
N GLU A 5 3.23 -21.34 17.05
CA GLU A 5 4.38 -20.52 16.65
C GLU A 5 4.34 -20.14 15.16
N LYS A 6 3.97 -21.08 14.29
CA LYS A 6 3.82 -20.82 12.84
C LYS A 6 2.71 -19.82 12.54
N LYS A 7 1.58 -19.95 13.23
CA LYS A 7 0.43 -19.05 13.09
C LYS A 7 0.79 -17.63 13.51
N GLN A 8 1.55 -17.49 14.60
CA GLN A 8 2.06 -16.20 15.07
C GLN A 8 2.98 -15.54 14.03
N ILE A 9 3.90 -16.30 13.42
CA ILE A 9 4.80 -15.78 12.38
C ILE A 9 4.03 -15.22 11.18
N TRP A 10 3.00 -15.93 10.71
CA TRP A 10 2.17 -15.45 9.59
C TRP A 10 1.42 -14.18 9.94
N ARG A 11 0.87 -14.11 11.16
CA ARG A 11 0.20 -12.92 11.67
C ARG A 11 1.14 -11.72 11.74
N ASP A 12 2.31 -11.90 12.33
CA ASP A 12 3.32 -10.84 12.46
C ASP A 12 3.83 -10.38 11.09
N SER A 13 3.96 -11.29 10.14
CA SER A 13 4.33 -10.97 8.76
C SER A 13 3.28 -10.10 8.07
N LEU A 14 1.99 -10.41 8.23
CA LEU A 14 0.89 -9.62 7.67
C LEU A 14 0.78 -8.24 8.34
N LEU A 15 0.94 -8.17 9.67
CA LEU A 15 0.98 -6.90 10.40
C LEU A 15 2.14 -6.01 9.96
N ALA A 16 3.34 -6.58 9.83
CA ALA A 16 4.51 -5.85 9.34
C ALA A 16 4.28 -5.32 7.92
N MET A 17 3.65 -6.12 7.04
CA MET A 17 3.29 -5.70 5.69
C MET A 17 2.30 -4.53 5.68
N LYS A 18 1.23 -4.61 6.49
CA LYS A 18 0.25 -3.53 6.64
C LYS A 18 0.93 -2.22 7.08
N ASN A 19 1.73 -2.29 8.13
CA ASN A 19 2.43 -1.12 8.67
C ASN A 19 3.42 -0.52 7.66
N SER A 20 4.13 -1.37 6.92
CA SER A 20 5.05 -0.94 5.87
C SER A 20 4.33 -0.23 4.71
N LEU A 21 3.18 -0.75 4.28
CA LEU A 21 2.37 -0.13 3.23
C LEU A 21 1.89 1.27 3.64
N LEU A 22 1.37 1.40 4.86
CA LEU A 22 0.90 2.68 5.38
C LEU A 22 2.04 3.69 5.52
N GLY A 23 3.13 3.29 6.18
CA GLY A 23 4.29 4.16 6.41
C GLY A 23 4.96 4.60 5.11
N THR A 24 5.08 3.69 4.13
CA THR A 24 5.63 4.03 2.81
C THR A 24 4.78 5.07 2.10
N TYR A 25 3.45 4.88 2.09
CA TYR A 25 2.54 5.84 1.45
C TYR A 25 2.60 7.22 2.09
N GLU A 26 2.54 7.29 3.41
CA GLU A 26 2.60 8.54 4.16
C GLU A 26 3.92 9.28 3.91
N LEU A 27 5.04 8.56 3.94
CA LEU A 27 6.36 9.13 3.68
C LEU A 27 6.49 9.66 2.24
N THR A 28 6.18 8.85 1.23
CA THR A 28 6.26 9.26 -0.17
C THR A 28 5.33 10.44 -0.45
N THR A 29 4.14 10.43 0.14
CA THR A 29 3.17 11.52 -0.01
C THR A 29 3.71 12.82 0.61
N THR A 30 4.31 12.73 1.79
CA THR A 30 4.89 13.89 2.49
C THR A 30 6.07 14.48 1.71
N VAL A 31 6.98 13.62 1.22
CA VAL A 31 8.12 14.06 0.39
C VAL A 31 7.62 14.78 -0.86
N TYR A 32 6.65 14.21 -1.56
CA TYR A 32 6.09 14.82 -2.78
C TYR A 32 5.41 16.17 -2.51
N GLU A 33 4.76 16.35 -1.35
CA GLU A 33 4.24 17.67 -0.95
C GLU A 33 5.32 18.67 -0.68
N GLN A 34 6.37 18.26 0.04
CA GLN A 34 7.47 19.14 0.35
C GLN A 34 8.19 19.59 -0.92
N GLU A 35 8.40 18.69 -1.88
CA GLU A 35 8.96 19.05 -3.20
C GLU A 35 8.07 20.07 -3.93
N LYS A 36 6.75 19.87 -3.94
CA LYS A 36 5.80 20.83 -4.53
C LYS A 36 5.85 22.18 -3.83
N PHE A 37 5.88 22.17 -2.50
CA PHE A 37 5.97 23.37 -1.68
C PHE A 37 7.25 24.16 -1.98
N LEU A 38 8.41 23.49 -2.05
CA LEU A 38 9.68 24.13 -2.38
C LEU A 38 9.65 24.77 -3.78
N ARG A 39 8.97 24.15 -4.76
CA ARG A 39 8.78 24.75 -6.09
C ARG A 39 7.94 26.03 -6.06
N CYS A 40 6.91 26.11 -5.21
CA CYS A 40 6.13 27.33 -5.00
C CYS A 40 6.91 28.43 -4.30
N TRP A 41 7.84 28.05 -3.42
CA TRP A 41 8.62 29.01 -2.65
C TRP A 41 9.69 29.71 -3.50
N ASN A 42 10.00 29.19 -4.69
CA ASN A 42 10.91 29.85 -5.62
C ASN A 42 10.24 31.11 -6.22
N PRO A 43 10.98 32.23 -6.35
CA PRO A 43 10.45 33.47 -6.94
C PRO A 43 9.95 33.32 -8.39
N ASP A 44 10.50 32.36 -9.13
CA ASP A 44 10.10 31.99 -10.50
C ASP A 44 9.06 30.85 -10.54
N GLY A 45 8.48 30.51 -9.38
CA GLY A 45 7.51 29.43 -9.22
C GLY A 45 6.12 29.77 -9.76
N PRO A 46 5.24 28.76 -9.93
CA PRO A 46 3.88 28.98 -10.43
C PRO A 46 2.99 29.74 -9.41
N ASP A 47 2.12 30.63 -9.90
CA ASP A 47 1.22 31.48 -9.09
C ASP A 47 0.29 30.71 -8.14
N TYR A 48 -0.06 29.46 -8.48
CA TYR A 48 -0.78 28.57 -7.59
C TYR A 48 -0.52 27.09 -7.93
N LEU A 49 -0.61 26.23 -6.92
CA LEU A 49 -0.45 24.78 -7.06
C LEU A 49 -1.59 24.09 -6.32
N VAL A 50 -2.28 23.18 -7.01
CA VAL A 50 -3.31 22.33 -6.39
C VAL A 50 -2.60 21.28 -5.54
N PHE A 51 -2.57 21.52 -4.23
CA PHE A 51 -2.29 20.48 -3.25
C PHE A 51 -3.48 19.53 -3.21
N SER A 52 -3.22 18.23 -3.18
CA SER A 52 -4.22 17.15 -3.28
C SER A 52 -5.04 17.11 -4.57
N ASP A 53 -4.52 16.39 -5.56
CA ASP A 53 -5.23 16.05 -6.78
C ASP A 53 -6.05 14.74 -6.63
N TYR A 54 -7.01 14.48 -7.52
CA TYR A 54 -7.79 13.23 -7.65
C TYR A 54 -6.91 11.96 -7.59
N ARG A 55 -5.65 12.07 -8.02
CA ARG A 55 -4.59 11.06 -7.91
C ARG A 55 -4.34 10.55 -6.49
N ARG A 56 -4.48 11.40 -5.45
CA ARG A 56 -4.35 10.97 -4.06
C ARG A 56 -5.45 10.04 -3.63
N ASN A 57 -6.68 10.33 -4.05
CA ASN A 57 -7.83 9.53 -3.68
C ASN A 57 -7.72 8.13 -4.27
N GLU A 58 -7.27 8.00 -5.52
CA GLU A 58 -7.06 6.68 -6.11
C GLU A 58 -5.88 5.91 -5.50
N GLY A 59 -4.74 6.57 -5.27
CA GLY A 59 -3.58 5.94 -4.63
C GLY A 59 -3.89 5.48 -3.21
N ARG A 60 -4.51 6.36 -2.41
CA ARG A 60 -4.98 6.06 -1.05
C ARG A 60 -6.01 4.94 -1.04
N ARG A 61 -6.98 4.99 -1.96
CA ARG A 61 -8.03 3.97 -2.08
C ARG A 61 -7.43 2.60 -2.40
N ARG A 62 -6.50 2.51 -3.36
CA ARG A 62 -5.82 1.24 -3.65
C ARG A 62 -5.07 0.67 -2.44
N ILE A 63 -4.43 1.54 -1.65
CA ILE A 63 -3.74 1.09 -0.43
C ILE A 63 -4.75 0.64 0.62
N GLN A 64 -5.87 1.35 0.78
CA GLN A 64 -6.96 0.92 1.65
C GLN A 64 -7.53 -0.44 1.23
N ASP A 65 -7.79 -0.66 -0.07
CA ASP A 65 -8.26 -1.96 -0.58
C ASP A 65 -7.28 -3.10 -0.21
N VAL A 66 -5.97 -2.84 -0.28
CA VAL A 66 -4.93 -3.82 0.13
C VAL A 66 -4.93 -4.04 1.64
N MET A 67 -5.08 -2.98 2.44
CA MET A 67 -5.14 -3.09 3.90
C MET A 67 -6.36 -3.88 4.35
N GLU A 68 -7.53 -3.66 3.74
CA GLU A 68 -8.76 -4.41 4.04
C GLU A 68 -8.57 -5.91 3.80
N VAL A 69 -7.91 -6.29 2.70
CA VAL A 69 -7.56 -7.69 2.43
C VAL A 69 -6.63 -8.29 3.49
N ILE A 70 -5.70 -7.49 4.02
CA ILE A 70 -4.81 -7.93 5.10
C ILE A 70 -5.57 -8.05 6.42
N ASP A 71 -6.46 -7.10 6.73
CA ASP A 71 -7.28 -7.10 7.94
C ASP A 71 -8.23 -8.28 7.99
N ASP A 72 -8.94 -8.57 6.89
CA ASP A 72 -9.77 -9.76 6.73
C ASP A 72 -8.96 -11.05 6.95
N ALA A 73 -7.72 -11.09 6.48
CA ALA A 73 -6.85 -12.24 6.64
C ALA A 73 -6.40 -12.42 8.10
N LEU A 74 -6.11 -11.33 8.81
CA LEU A 74 -5.74 -11.34 10.23
C LEU A 74 -6.92 -11.85 11.08
N GLU A 75 -8.14 -11.36 10.84
CA GLU A 75 -9.33 -11.84 11.55
C GLU A 75 -9.59 -13.34 11.32
N ARG A 76 -9.43 -13.79 10.07
CA ARG A 76 -9.62 -15.20 9.72
C ARG A 76 -8.52 -16.09 10.29
N LEU A 77 -7.29 -15.59 10.34
CA LEU A 77 -6.17 -16.30 10.96
C LEU A 77 -6.49 -16.58 12.42
N ASP A 78 -6.94 -15.59 13.20
CA ASP A 78 -7.19 -15.76 14.63
C ASP A 78 -8.20 -16.89 14.91
N ARG A 79 -9.17 -17.12 14.01
CA ARG A 79 -10.27 -18.10 14.19
C ARG A 79 -10.05 -19.48 13.54
N CYS A 80 -8.92 -19.73 12.88
CA CYS A 80 -8.72 -20.98 12.13
C CYS A 80 -7.63 -21.91 12.71
N ASP A 81 -7.64 -23.16 12.23
CA ASP A 81 -6.57 -24.13 12.49
C ASP A 81 -5.29 -23.81 11.68
N THR A 82 -4.19 -24.49 11.99
CA THR A 82 -2.89 -24.22 11.37
C THR A 82 -2.85 -24.52 9.87
N ARG A 83 -3.64 -25.50 9.39
CA ARG A 83 -3.66 -25.87 7.97
C ARG A 83 -4.37 -24.78 7.18
N GLU A 84 -5.54 -24.34 7.65
CA GLU A 84 -6.30 -23.28 7.04
C GLU A 84 -5.58 -21.93 7.16
N ALA A 85 -4.86 -21.70 8.26
CA ALA A 85 -4.03 -20.51 8.44
C ALA A 85 -2.97 -20.38 7.33
N SER A 86 -2.30 -21.49 6.98
CA SER A 86 -1.32 -21.48 5.89
C SER A 86 -1.96 -21.13 4.53
N ARG A 87 -3.20 -21.58 4.32
CA ARG A 87 -3.97 -21.31 3.09
C ARG A 87 -4.41 -19.85 3.02
N ILE A 88 -4.92 -19.31 4.13
CA ILE A 88 -5.30 -17.89 4.27
C ILE A 88 -4.09 -17.03 3.98
N PHE A 89 -2.97 -17.25 4.67
CA PHE A 89 -1.74 -16.49 4.47
C PHE A 89 -1.29 -16.49 3.00
N LEU A 90 -1.21 -17.67 2.36
CA LEU A 90 -0.79 -17.77 0.96
C LEU A 90 -1.77 -17.06 0.01
N GLN A 91 -3.08 -17.15 0.26
CA GLN A 91 -4.10 -16.46 -0.55
C GLN A 91 -3.97 -14.95 -0.43
N THR A 92 -3.79 -14.43 0.79
CA THR A 92 -3.57 -13.01 1.06
C THR A 92 -2.32 -12.51 0.33
N MET A 93 -1.20 -13.21 0.44
CA MET A 93 0.04 -12.86 -0.26
C MET A 93 -0.15 -12.79 -1.79
N LYS A 94 -0.90 -13.73 -2.37
CA LYS A 94 -1.23 -13.72 -3.81
C LYS A 94 -2.11 -12.54 -4.19
N GLN A 95 -3.08 -12.17 -3.36
CA GLN A 95 -3.94 -11.02 -3.60
C GLN A 95 -3.15 -9.72 -3.52
N VAL A 96 -2.37 -9.51 -2.47
CA VAL A 96 -1.50 -8.34 -2.32
C VAL A 96 -0.56 -8.22 -3.53
N ALA A 97 0.09 -9.31 -3.95
CA ALA A 97 0.96 -9.29 -5.13
C ALA A 97 0.25 -8.89 -6.43
N ARG A 98 -1.02 -9.29 -6.60
CA ARG A 98 -1.84 -8.87 -7.75
C ARG A 98 -2.14 -7.38 -7.70
N PHE A 99 -2.50 -6.84 -6.53
CA PHE A 99 -2.71 -5.41 -6.35
C PHE A 99 -1.45 -4.60 -6.61
N SER A 100 -0.30 -5.03 -6.07
CA SER A 100 0.99 -4.36 -6.32
C SER A 100 1.37 -4.39 -7.81
N ARG A 101 1.12 -5.51 -8.50
CA ARG A 101 1.38 -5.60 -9.94
C ARG A 101 0.48 -4.67 -10.75
N LEU A 102 -0.81 -4.60 -10.39
CA LEU A 102 -1.76 -3.70 -11.04
C LEU A 102 -1.38 -2.23 -10.81
N ALA A 103 -1.03 -1.87 -9.57
CA ALA A 103 -0.58 -0.52 -9.23
C ALA A 103 0.63 -0.11 -10.07
N ARG A 104 1.63 -0.98 -10.18
CA ARG A 104 2.82 -0.74 -11.02
C ARG A 104 2.46 -0.54 -12.49
N LEU A 105 1.58 -1.36 -13.06
CA LEU A 105 1.14 -1.19 -14.46
C LEU A 105 0.45 0.16 -14.69
N ILE A 106 -0.37 0.60 -13.74
CA ILE A 106 -1.04 1.91 -13.80
C ILE A 106 -0.01 3.04 -13.73
N GLU A 107 1.02 2.91 -12.91
CA GLU A 107 2.10 3.91 -12.79
C GLU A 107 2.96 3.96 -14.07
N ASP A 108 3.43 2.80 -14.55
CA ASP A 108 4.25 2.69 -15.77
C ASP A 108 3.53 3.24 -17.02
N THR A 109 2.23 2.95 -17.16
CA THR A 109 1.42 3.49 -18.25
C THR A 109 1.23 5.00 -18.12
N ARG A 110 1.06 5.53 -16.91
CA ARG A 110 0.92 6.98 -16.68
C ARG A 110 2.20 7.77 -16.97
N GLU A 111 3.37 7.24 -16.63
CA GLU A 111 4.65 7.87 -17.00
C GLU A 111 4.85 7.92 -18.51
N SER A 112 4.35 6.90 -19.22
CA SER A 112 4.42 6.81 -20.68
C SER A 112 3.53 7.86 -21.37
N PHE A 113 2.34 8.15 -20.80
CA PHE A 113 1.42 9.17 -21.32
C PHE A 113 1.72 10.61 -20.88
N GLY A 114 2.55 10.82 -19.86
CA GLY A 114 2.94 12.15 -19.39
C GLY A 114 4.13 12.79 -20.14
N ARG A 115 4.67 12.12 -21.17
CA ARG A 115 5.83 12.57 -21.97
C ARG A 115 5.46 13.06 -23.39
N THR A 116 4.17 13.16 -23.70
CA THR A 116 3.64 13.80 -24.92
C THR A 116 2.95 15.09 -24.56
#